data_AF-A0A6J4MYP0-F1
#
_entry.id   AF-A0A6J4MYP0-F1
#
_cell.length_a   1.000
_cell.length_b   1.000
_cell.length_c   1.000
_cell.angle_alpha   90.00
_cell.angle_beta   90.00
_cell.angle_gamma   90.00
#
_symmetry.space_group_name_H-M   'P 1'
#
loop_
_entity.id
_entity.type
_entity.pdbx_description
1 polymer ?
#
loop_
_entity_poly.entity_id
_entity_poly.type
_entity_poly.pdbx_seq_one_letter_code
_entity_poly.pdbx_strand_id
1 'polypeptide(L)'
;MVISEAMARRFWPNGGAIGRRIRISPHTAERWGMVVGIVRDIRMDPALPAPGPMAFASSRQDFSWGGRDFLLRTQGDPLALLRPFEREMAALDPTVPLRNPQTLSAIMDERLADRRLPVLLMSAFGVLALVLASVGVYAMFASMAAAREREFGVRVALGSSRGAIARLVLWQGALWMAIGLAGGAVGVVVVTRLVGDLLYGVAPFDPVTLGVTVATLLTCAAVALLAPVRRATRVDPITVLR
;
A
#
# COMPACT_ATOMS: atom_id res chain seq x y z
N MET A 1 32.17 17.48 -8.17
CA MET A 1 30.80 17.03 -7.88
C MET A 1 30.84 15.66 -7.25
N VAL A 2 29.87 15.35 -6.41
CA VAL A 2 29.71 14.03 -5.80
C VAL A 2 28.38 13.46 -6.28
N ILE A 3 28.32 12.16 -6.58
CA ILE A 3 27.09 11.52 -7.10
C ILE A 3 26.57 10.47 -6.13
N SER A 4 25.29 10.12 -6.21
CA SER A 4 24.73 8.99 -5.45
C SER A 4 25.16 7.64 -6.02
N GLU A 5 25.15 6.60 -5.20
CA GLU A 5 25.40 5.22 -5.65
C GLU A 5 24.39 4.78 -6.74
N ALA A 6 23.12 5.17 -6.63
CA ALA A 6 22.09 4.90 -7.63
C ALA A 6 22.45 5.51 -8.99
N MET A 7 23.03 6.72 -9.00
CA MET A 7 23.54 7.34 -10.22
C MET A 7 24.74 6.58 -10.77
N ALA A 8 25.68 6.20 -9.91
CA ALA A 8 26.86 5.43 -10.30
C ALA A 8 26.46 4.08 -10.95
N ARG A 9 25.56 3.32 -10.31
CA ARG A 9 25.06 2.03 -10.82
C ARG A 9 24.33 2.18 -12.16
N ARG A 10 23.55 3.25 -12.34
CA ARG A 10 22.74 3.46 -13.54
C ARG A 10 23.58 3.85 -14.77
N PHE A 11 24.55 4.74 -14.60
CA PHE A 11 25.31 5.31 -15.73
C PHE A 11 26.71 4.70 -15.90
N TRP A 12 27.26 4.08 -14.85
CA TRP A 12 28.54 3.37 -14.88
C TRP A 12 28.39 1.98 -14.23
N PRO A 13 27.61 1.06 -14.82
CA PRO A 13 27.37 -0.27 -14.24
C PRO A 13 28.64 -1.09 -14.06
N ASN A 14 29.66 -0.86 -14.91
CA ASN A 14 30.96 -1.52 -14.84
C ASN A 14 32.01 -0.76 -14.01
N GLY A 15 31.58 0.26 -13.25
CA GLY A 15 32.46 1.13 -12.48
C GLY A 15 33.12 2.24 -13.29
N GLY A 16 34.05 2.97 -12.65
CA GLY A 16 34.81 4.04 -13.29
C GLY A 16 34.09 5.40 -13.39
N ALA A 17 33.14 5.67 -12.48
CA ALA A 17 32.45 6.95 -12.41
C ALA A 17 33.37 8.09 -11.93
N ILE A 18 34.31 7.81 -11.03
CA ILE A 18 35.25 8.82 -10.50
C ILE A 18 36.19 9.30 -11.62
N GLY A 19 36.43 10.62 -11.69
CA GLY A 19 37.23 11.27 -12.72
C GLY A 19 36.48 11.56 -14.02
N ARG A 20 35.26 11.04 -14.19
CA ARG A 20 34.42 11.32 -15.37
C ARG A 20 33.80 12.70 -15.29
N ARG A 21 33.53 13.29 -16.45
CA ARG A 21 32.85 14.57 -16.58
C ARG A 21 31.38 14.35 -16.90
N ILE A 22 30.52 15.07 -16.19
CA ILE A 22 29.07 14.99 -16.33
C ILE A 22 28.49 16.40 -16.50
N ARG A 23 27.35 16.48 -17.19
CA ARG A 23 26.56 17.69 -17.38
C ARG A 23 25.15 17.41 -16.89
N ILE A 24 24.62 18.30 -16.05
CA ILE A 24 23.38 18.02 -15.31
C ILE A 24 22.24 18.99 -15.72
N SER A 25 22.52 20.04 -16.52
CA SER A 25 21.50 21.01 -17.00
C SER A 25 21.23 20.94 -18.50
N PRO A 26 19.98 21.15 -18.95
CA PRO A 26 19.69 21.50 -20.34
C PRO A 26 20.03 22.97 -20.70
N HIS A 27 20.04 23.90 -19.73
CA HIS A 27 20.23 25.35 -20.00
C HIS A 27 21.64 25.87 -19.70
N THR A 28 22.42 25.16 -18.89
CA THR A 28 23.83 25.47 -18.62
C THR A 28 24.73 24.66 -19.55
N ALA A 29 24.62 24.90 -20.86
CA ALA A 29 25.29 24.12 -21.90
C ALA A 29 26.83 24.08 -21.77
N GLU A 30 27.43 25.00 -21.01
CA GLU A 30 28.89 25.18 -20.97
C GLU A 30 29.60 24.55 -19.76
N ARG A 31 28.88 24.11 -18.70
CA ARG A 31 29.54 23.69 -17.45
C ARG A 31 29.59 22.18 -17.26
N TRP A 32 30.77 21.63 -17.47
CA TRP A 32 31.12 20.25 -17.12
C TRP A 32 31.58 20.16 -15.67
N GLY A 33 31.02 19.22 -14.91
CA GLY A 33 31.48 18.89 -13.58
C GLY A 33 32.20 17.55 -13.56
N MET A 34 33.36 17.48 -12.90
CA MET A 34 34.04 16.21 -12.67
C MET A 34 33.44 15.51 -11.45
N VAL A 35 33.20 14.22 -11.57
CA VAL A 35 32.83 13.33 -10.47
C VAL A 35 34.09 13.06 -9.64
N VAL A 36 34.08 13.50 -8.39
CA VAL A 36 35.22 13.35 -7.45
C VAL A 36 34.91 12.40 -6.30
N GLY A 37 33.67 11.93 -6.18
CA GLY A 37 33.26 11.01 -5.14
C GLY A 37 31.86 10.45 -5.36
N ILE A 38 31.56 9.38 -4.62
CA ILE A 38 30.26 8.71 -4.58
C ILE A 38 29.79 8.68 -3.13
N VAL A 39 28.52 9.03 -2.89
CA VAL A 39 27.88 9.00 -1.57
C VAL A 39 26.71 8.04 -1.55
N ARG A 40 26.35 7.56 -0.35
CA ARG A 40 25.16 6.74 -0.14
C ARG A 40 23.91 7.43 -0.69
N ASP A 41 22.99 6.58 -1.13
CA ASP A 41 21.71 7.04 -1.63
C ASP A 41 20.88 7.75 -0.56
N ILE A 42 20.31 8.89 -0.94
CA ILE A 42 19.34 9.64 -0.12
C ILE A 42 17.94 9.36 -0.68
N ARG A 43 16.99 9.09 0.21
CA ARG A 43 15.60 8.87 -0.19
C ARG A 43 14.86 10.20 -0.16
N MET A 44 14.77 10.85 -1.32
CA MET A 44 14.11 12.15 -1.45
C MET A 44 12.58 12.02 -1.46
N ASP A 45 12.04 10.99 -2.10
CA ASP A 45 10.63 10.61 -2.00
C ASP A 45 10.51 9.24 -1.34
N PRO A 46 9.93 9.13 -0.13
CA PRO A 46 9.73 7.85 0.53
C PRO A 46 8.77 6.90 -0.19
N ALA A 47 7.93 7.39 -1.12
CA ALA A 47 7.06 6.51 -1.91
C ALA A 47 7.77 5.84 -3.09
N LEU A 48 8.94 6.33 -3.52
CA LEU A 48 9.68 5.64 -4.55
C LEU A 48 10.44 4.46 -3.93
N PRO A 49 10.30 3.24 -4.49
CA PRO A 49 10.90 2.03 -3.91
C PRO A 49 12.43 2.07 -3.99
N ALA A 50 12.97 2.78 -4.99
CA ALA A 50 14.40 2.98 -5.16
C ALA A 50 14.75 4.48 -5.18
N PRO A 51 15.88 4.87 -4.55
CA PRO A 51 16.40 6.22 -4.65
C PRO A 51 16.80 6.54 -6.10
N GLY A 52 16.39 7.70 -6.58
CA GLY A 52 16.74 8.17 -7.92
C GLY A 52 18.22 8.55 -8.05
N PRO A 53 18.74 8.64 -9.29
CA PRO A 53 20.09 9.16 -9.53
C PRO A 53 20.17 10.62 -9.08
N MET A 54 21.15 10.96 -8.25
CA MET A 54 21.35 12.31 -7.75
C MET A 54 22.81 12.74 -7.86
N ALA A 55 23.01 14.05 -7.98
CA ALA A 55 24.31 14.68 -7.95
C ALA A 55 24.31 15.89 -7.03
N PHE A 56 25.44 16.08 -6.37
CA PHE A 56 25.69 17.11 -5.39
C PHE A 56 26.88 17.96 -5.85
N ALA A 57 26.70 19.27 -5.81
CA ALA A 57 27.70 20.24 -6.16
C ALA A 57 27.85 21.28 -5.06
N SER A 58 29.02 21.91 -4.99
CA SER A 58 29.22 23.01 -4.06
C SER A 58 28.38 24.21 -4.50
N SER A 59 27.71 24.85 -3.54
CA SER A 59 26.96 26.09 -3.77
C SER A 59 27.83 27.23 -4.32
N ARG A 60 29.15 27.18 -4.07
CA ARG A 60 30.13 28.14 -4.62
C ARG A 60 30.42 27.96 -6.10
N GLN A 61 30.16 26.77 -6.65
CA GLN A 61 30.45 26.46 -8.05
C GLN A 61 29.24 26.74 -8.97
N ASP A 62 28.14 27.21 -8.38
CA ASP A 62 26.90 27.64 -9.04
C ASP A 62 26.45 26.70 -10.16
N PHE A 63 26.06 25.50 -9.74
CA PHE A 63 25.38 24.50 -10.56
C PHE A 63 23.86 24.50 -10.31
N SER A 64 23.35 25.48 -9.56
CA SER A 64 21.93 25.57 -9.18
C SER A 64 21.06 25.97 -10.37
N TRP A 65 19.93 25.30 -10.54
CA TRP A 65 18.81 25.79 -11.33
C TRP A 65 17.64 26.01 -10.37
N GLY A 66 17.38 27.27 -10.02
CA GLY A 66 16.31 27.66 -9.10
C GLY A 66 16.78 28.44 -7.88
N GLY A 67 15.93 28.49 -6.85
CA GLY A 67 16.18 29.19 -5.60
C GLY A 67 17.24 28.50 -4.73
N ARG A 68 17.80 29.26 -3.78
CA ARG A 68 18.69 28.73 -2.74
C ARG A 68 17.91 28.65 -1.44
N ASP A 69 17.78 27.44 -0.92
CA ASP A 69 17.17 27.20 0.39
C ASP A 69 18.25 27.08 1.46
N PHE A 70 17.95 27.59 2.65
CA PHE A 70 18.80 27.42 3.82
C PHE A 70 18.22 26.32 4.71
N LEU A 71 19.03 25.29 4.97
CA LEU A 71 18.69 24.26 5.94
C LEU A 71 19.47 24.50 7.23
N LEU A 72 18.77 24.78 8.32
CA LEU A 72 19.35 24.95 9.63
C LEU A 72 19.09 23.71 10.47
N ARG A 73 20.14 23.22 11.14
CA ARG A 73 20.05 22.16 12.14
C ARG A 73 20.27 22.78 13.51
N THR A 74 19.33 22.56 14.41
CA THR A 74 19.31 23.20 15.73
C THR A 74 19.12 22.12 16.81
N GLN A 75 19.50 22.44 18.04
CA GLN A 75 19.16 21.63 19.22
C GLN A 75 18.09 22.40 20.01
N GLY A 76 16.92 21.79 20.22
CA GLY A 76 15.75 22.45 20.83
C GLY A 76 14.68 22.87 19.80
N ASP A 77 13.84 23.83 20.15
CA ASP A 77 12.76 24.31 19.28
C ASP A 77 13.32 25.02 18.03
N PRO A 78 13.12 24.47 16.81
CA PRO A 78 13.60 25.09 15.58
C PRO A 78 12.94 26.44 15.28
N LEU A 79 11.68 26.63 15.71
CA LEU A 79 10.92 27.85 15.43
C LEU A 79 11.36 29.02 16.31
N ALA A 80 11.88 28.74 17.50
CA ALA A 80 12.46 29.75 18.39
C ALA A 80 13.67 30.47 17.77
N LEU A 81 14.39 29.81 16.85
CA LEU A 81 15.55 30.37 16.16
C LEU A 81 15.22 31.18 14.91
N LEU A 82 13.95 31.22 14.50
CA LEU A 82 13.54 32.01 13.34
C LEU A 82 13.82 33.49 13.56
N ARG A 83 13.30 34.11 14.63
CA ARG A 83 13.45 35.55 14.89
C ARG A 83 14.92 36.02 14.94
N PRO A 84 15.83 35.35 15.67
CA PRO A 84 17.26 35.68 15.61
C PRO A 84 17.83 35.55 14.19
N PHE A 85 17.48 34.47 13.48
CA PHE A 85 17.94 34.26 12.11
C PHE A 85 17.45 35.34 11.13
N GLU A 86 16.19 35.80 11.25
CA GLU A 86 15.68 36.88 10.40
C GLU A 86 16.45 38.19 10.60
N ARG A 87 16.78 38.52 11.86
CA ARG A 87 17.55 39.72 12.18
C ARG A 87 18.95 39.66 11.58
N GLU A 88 19.63 38.52 11.73
CA GLU A 88 20.98 38.35 11.22
C GLU A 88 21.00 38.34 9.68
N MET A 89 20.01 37.70 9.06
CA MET A 89 19.89 37.69 7.60
C MET A 89 19.59 39.08 7.05
N ALA A 90 18.69 39.85 7.70
CA ALA A 90 18.37 41.21 7.29
C ALA A 90 19.57 42.18 7.45
N ALA A 91 20.45 41.92 8.43
CA ALA A 91 21.70 42.67 8.59
C ALA A 91 22.72 42.37 7.49
N LEU A 92 22.74 41.12 6.98
CA LEU A 92 23.62 40.70 5.89
C LEU A 92 23.10 41.15 4.52
N ASP A 93 21.83 40.91 4.25
CA ASP A 93 21.16 41.27 2.99
C ASP A 93 19.65 41.47 3.21
N PRO A 94 19.16 42.72 3.26
CA PRO A 94 17.75 43.02 3.47
C PRO A 94 16.87 42.67 2.27
N THR A 95 17.45 42.33 1.12
CA THR A 95 16.70 42.00 -0.10
C THR A 95 16.32 40.51 -0.21
N VAL A 96 16.84 39.67 0.69
CA VAL A 96 16.53 38.23 0.73
C VAL A 96 15.23 38.00 1.52
N PRO A 97 14.10 37.68 0.88
CA PRO A 97 12.86 37.41 1.59
C PRO A 97 12.94 36.06 2.32
N LEU A 98 12.64 36.05 3.61
CA LEU A 98 12.31 34.82 4.33
C LEU A 98 10.94 34.33 3.88
N ARG A 99 10.95 33.44 2.88
CA ARG A 99 9.73 32.84 2.36
C ARG A 99 9.40 31.58 3.14
N ASN A 100 8.27 31.63 3.85
CA ASN A 100 7.62 30.47 4.48
C ASN A 100 8.57 29.57 5.31
N PRO A 101 9.12 30.07 6.43
CA PRO A 101 9.96 29.25 7.29
C PRO A 101 9.16 28.06 7.84
N GLN A 102 9.60 26.85 7.52
CA GLN A 102 8.96 25.61 7.94
C GLN A 102 9.99 24.67 8.56
N THR A 103 9.54 23.87 9.53
CA THR A 103 10.35 22.75 10.02
C THR A 103 10.37 21.63 8.97
N LEU A 104 11.44 20.84 8.97
CA LEU A 104 11.51 19.67 8.09
C LEU A 104 10.34 18.70 8.36
N SER A 105 9.89 18.58 9.61
CA SER A 105 8.72 17.76 9.97
C SER A 105 7.43 18.30 9.33
N ALA A 106 7.19 19.62 9.36
CA ALA A 106 6.01 20.21 8.74
C ALA A 106 6.00 20.00 7.21
N ILE A 107 7.15 20.16 6.56
CA ILE A 107 7.28 19.88 5.12
C ILE A 107 6.97 18.41 4.83
N MET A 108 7.48 17.49 5.66
CA MET A 108 7.19 16.06 5.52
C MET A 108 5.71 15.74 5.77
N ASP A 109 5.08 16.37 6.76
CA ASP A 109 3.66 16.19 7.07
C ASP A 109 2.76 16.67 5.93
N GLU A 110 3.07 17.82 5.31
CA GLU A 110 2.35 18.35 4.16
C GLU A 110 2.47 17.43 2.94
N ARG A 111 3.68 16.93 2.65
CA ARG A 111 3.93 15.93 1.60
C ARG A 111 3.17 14.62 1.84
N LEU A 112 2.97 14.24 3.10
CA LEU A 112 2.21 13.06 3.48
C LEU A 112 0.70 13.33 3.48
N ALA A 113 0.25 14.55 3.77
CA ALA A 113 -1.15 14.93 3.81
C ALA A 113 -1.84 14.73 2.46
N ASP A 114 -1.18 15.11 1.36
CA ASP A 114 -1.64 14.87 -0.01
C ASP A 114 -1.88 13.37 -0.30
N ARG A 115 -1.17 12.50 0.40
CA ARG A 115 -1.26 11.04 0.26
C ARG A 115 -2.26 10.40 1.22
N ARG A 116 -2.67 11.08 2.30
CA ARG A 116 -3.61 10.51 3.29
C ARG A 116 -5.00 10.28 2.72
N LEU A 117 -5.52 11.23 1.93
CA LEU A 117 -6.88 11.14 1.41
C LEU A 117 -7.07 9.95 0.44
N PRO A 118 -6.19 9.72 -0.55
CA PRO A 118 -6.26 8.53 -1.40
C PRO A 118 -6.17 7.21 -0.61
N VAL A 119 -5.24 7.12 0.35
CA VAL A 119 -5.10 5.93 1.20
C VAL A 119 -6.38 5.67 2.00
N LEU A 120 -6.97 6.74 2.58
CA LEU A 120 -8.20 6.63 3.36
C LEU A 120 -9.37 6.19 2.48
N LEU A 121 -9.55 6.77 1.30
CA LEU A 121 -10.59 6.36 0.35
C LEU A 121 -10.41 4.91 -0.12
N MET A 122 -9.20 4.51 -0.48
CA MET A 122 -8.92 3.13 -0.89
C MET A 122 -9.16 2.14 0.26
N SER A 123 -8.79 2.51 1.49
CA SER A 123 -9.07 1.68 2.66
C SER A 123 -10.58 1.54 2.92
N ALA A 124 -11.33 2.64 2.78
CA ALA A 124 -12.79 2.64 2.93
C ALA A 124 -13.45 1.77 1.86
N PHE A 125 -13.03 1.89 0.59
CA PHE A 125 -13.55 1.04 -0.49
C PHE A 125 -13.16 -0.43 -0.32
N GLY A 126 -11.95 -0.72 0.15
CA GLY A 126 -11.52 -2.07 0.48
C GLY A 126 -12.39 -2.70 1.57
N VAL A 127 -12.66 -1.97 2.64
CA VAL A 127 -13.57 -2.40 3.72
C VAL A 127 -14.99 -2.60 3.20
N LEU A 128 -15.52 -1.66 2.42
CA LEU A 128 -16.86 -1.76 1.84
C LEU A 128 -16.98 -2.97 0.90
N ALA A 129 -15.99 -3.19 0.04
CA ALA A 129 -15.93 -4.34 -0.85
C ALA A 129 -15.86 -5.66 -0.05
N LEU A 130 -15.09 -5.71 1.04
CA LEU A 130 -15.04 -6.87 1.92
C LEU A 130 -16.40 -7.15 2.58
N VAL A 131 -17.11 -6.11 3.03
CA VAL A 131 -18.47 -6.24 3.58
C VAL A 131 -19.44 -6.76 2.52
N LEU A 132 -19.44 -6.17 1.32
CA LEU A 132 -20.28 -6.62 0.20
C LEU A 132 -20.00 -8.07 -0.19
N ALA A 133 -18.72 -8.44 -0.30
CA ALA A 133 -18.32 -9.83 -0.57
C ALA A 133 -18.79 -10.78 0.53
N SER A 134 -18.63 -10.39 1.80
CA SER A 134 -19.08 -11.18 2.95
C SER A 134 -20.58 -11.40 2.97
N VAL A 135 -21.37 -10.35 2.67
CA VAL A 135 -22.83 -10.43 2.54
C VAL A 135 -23.22 -11.35 1.37
N GLY A 136 -22.55 -11.23 0.22
CA GLY A 136 -22.79 -12.08 -0.94
C GLY A 136 -22.50 -13.55 -0.66
N VAL A 137 -21.37 -13.85 -0.03
CA VAL A 137 -21.00 -15.21 0.40
C VAL A 137 -22.03 -15.77 1.39
N TYR A 138 -22.43 -14.98 2.38
CA TYR A 138 -23.46 -15.38 3.34
C TYR A 138 -24.79 -15.70 2.65
N ALA A 139 -25.28 -14.80 1.79
CA ALA A 139 -26.54 -14.97 1.07
C ALA A 139 -26.52 -16.20 0.14
N MET A 140 -25.41 -16.41 -0.58
CA MET A 140 -25.25 -17.56 -1.48
C MET A 140 -25.29 -18.88 -0.69
N PHE A 141 -24.55 -19.01 0.41
CA PHE A 141 -24.54 -20.26 1.18
C PHE A 141 -25.84 -20.47 1.97
N ALA A 142 -26.42 -19.41 2.53
CA ALA A 142 -27.69 -19.50 3.24
C ALA A 142 -28.83 -19.94 2.30
N SER A 143 -28.88 -19.39 1.08
CA SER A 143 -29.89 -19.78 0.07
C SER A 143 -29.69 -21.21 -0.45
N MET A 144 -28.45 -21.64 -0.71
CA MET A 144 -28.16 -23.03 -1.10
C MET A 144 -28.60 -24.03 -0.04
N ALA A 145 -28.38 -23.71 1.24
CA ALA A 145 -28.77 -24.57 2.34
C ALA A 145 -30.30 -24.61 2.53
N ALA A 146 -30.97 -23.45 2.45
CA ALA A 146 -32.43 -23.36 2.51
C ALA A 146 -33.11 -24.16 1.39
N ALA A 147 -32.57 -24.10 0.16
CA ALA A 147 -33.11 -24.85 -0.98
C ALA A 147 -33.01 -26.39 -0.82
N ARG A 148 -32.10 -26.87 0.06
CA ARG A 148 -31.88 -28.30 0.31
C ARG A 148 -32.52 -28.81 1.60
N GLU A 149 -33.23 -27.96 2.36
CA GLU A 149 -33.86 -28.35 3.64
C GLU A 149 -34.84 -29.52 3.47
N ARG A 150 -35.65 -29.55 2.40
CA ARG A 150 -36.56 -30.68 2.11
C ARG A 150 -35.81 -31.99 1.83
N GLU A 151 -34.71 -31.95 1.08
CA GLU A 151 -33.89 -33.14 0.80
C GLU A 151 -33.23 -33.66 2.09
N PHE A 152 -32.74 -32.75 2.94
CA PHE A 152 -32.17 -33.12 4.24
C PHE A 152 -33.21 -33.73 5.17
N GLY A 153 -34.42 -33.18 5.23
CA GLY A 153 -35.53 -33.73 6.02
C GLY A 153 -35.89 -35.16 5.63
N VAL A 154 -35.97 -35.45 4.32
CA VAL A 154 -36.23 -36.81 3.81
C VAL A 154 -35.08 -37.78 4.15
N ARG A 155 -33.81 -37.36 4.00
CA ARG A 155 -32.65 -38.20 4.37
C ARG A 155 -32.59 -38.49 5.87
N VAL A 156 -32.97 -37.53 6.72
CA VAL A 156 -33.09 -37.76 8.16
C VAL A 156 -34.21 -38.76 8.47
N ALA A 157 -35.37 -38.64 7.81
CA ALA A 157 -36.48 -39.58 7.98
C ALA A 157 -36.13 -41.00 7.53
N LEU A 158 -35.25 -41.14 6.53
CA LEU A 158 -34.69 -42.42 6.07
C LEU A 158 -33.54 -42.95 6.97
N GLY A 159 -33.24 -42.28 8.10
CA GLY A 159 -32.27 -42.75 9.09
C GLY A 159 -30.83 -42.27 8.88
N SER A 160 -30.56 -41.31 7.98
CA SER A 160 -29.21 -40.78 7.82
C SER A 160 -28.76 -40.00 9.06
N SER A 161 -27.53 -40.23 9.52
CA SER A 161 -26.99 -39.47 10.65
C SER A 161 -26.82 -37.99 10.29
N ARG A 162 -27.15 -37.11 11.24
CA ARG A 162 -27.00 -35.65 11.11
C ARG A 162 -25.57 -35.24 10.71
N GLY A 163 -24.57 -36.02 11.13
CA GLY A 163 -23.16 -35.83 10.75
C GLY A 163 -22.86 -36.12 9.28
N ALA A 164 -23.54 -37.09 8.66
CA ALA A 164 -23.36 -37.38 7.23
C ALA A 164 -23.87 -36.23 6.36
N ILE A 165 -24.99 -35.61 6.74
CA ILE A 165 -25.54 -34.42 6.07
C ILE A 165 -24.62 -33.21 6.26
N ALA A 166 -24.18 -32.96 7.50
CA ALA A 166 -23.26 -31.86 7.78
C ALA A 166 -21.95 -31.99 6.97
N ARG A 167 -21.38 -33.20 6.89
CA ARG A 167 -20.16 -33.46 6.11
C ARG A 167 -20.36 -33.20 4.62
N LEU A 168 -21.50 -33.58 4.05
CA LEU A 168 -21.82 -33.35 2.64
C LEU A 168 -21.91 -31.84 2.33
N VAL A 169 -22.62 -31.09 3.17
CA VAL A 169 -22.79 -29.63 3.02
C VAL A 169 -21.47 -28.90 3.19
N LEU A 170 -20.68 -29.26 4.19
CA LEU A 170 -19.36 -28.67 4.43
C LEU A 170 -18.39 -28.98 3.29
N TRP A 171 -18.39 -30.20 2.76
CA TRP A 171 -17.53 -30.57 1.62
C TRP A 171 -17.89 -29.79 0.36
N GLN A 172 -19.19 -29.69 0.06
CA GLN A 172 -19.64 -28.95 -1.11
C GLN A 172 -19.39 -27.44 -0.95
N GLY A 173 -19.59 -26.89 0.24
CA GLY A 173 -19.25 -25.51 0.56
C GLY A 173 -17.75 -25.24 0.45
N ALA A 174 -16.91 -26.14 0.96
CA ALA A 174 -15.46 -26.04 0.88
C ALA A 174 -14.95 -26.06 -0.57
N LEU A 175 -15.55 -26.89 -1.43
CA LEU A 175 -15.22 -26.93 -2.87
C LEU A 175 -15.51 -25.57 -3.54
N TRP A 176 -16.70 -25.02 -3.34
CA TRP A 176 -17.06 -23.71 -3.89
C TRP A 176 -16.20 -22.57 -3.35
N MET A 177 -15.86 -22.61 -2.05
CA MET A 177 -14.93 -21.67 -1.45
C MET A 177 -13.53 -21.78 -2.06
N ALA A 178 -13.01 -23.00 -2.26
CA ALA A 178 -11.71 -23.20 -2.88
C ALA A 178 -11.66 -22.65 -4.31
N ILE A 179 -12.71 -22.87 -5.10
CA ILE A 179 -12.83 -22.33 -6.46
C ILE A 179 -12.88 -20.79 -6.42
N GLY A 180 -13.70 -20.21 -5.53
CA GLY A 180 -13.81 -18.76 -5.38
C GLY A 180 -12.49 -18.12 -4.93
N LEU A 181 -11.79 -18.72 -3.98
CA LEU A 181 -10.49 -18.27 -3.51
C LEU A 181 -9.41 -18.38 -4.59
N ALA A 182 -9.39 -19.48 -5.35
CA ALA A 182 -8.48 -19.65 -6.48
C ALA A 182 -8.72 -18.59 -7.57
N GLY A 183 -9.99 -18.35 -7.93
CA GLY A 183 -10.38 -17.29 -8.86
C GLY A 183 -9.99 -15.90 -8.35
N GLY A 184 -10.23 -15.63 -7.06
CA GLY A 184 -9.82 -14.39 -6.40
C GLY A 184 -8.31 -14.18 -6.41
N ALA A 185 -7.52 -15.24 -6.13
CA ALA A 185 -6.06 -15.18 -6.17
C ALA A 185 -5.52 -14.84 -7.57
N VAL A 186 -6.10 -15.46 -8.62
CA VAL A 186 -5.80 -15.11 -10.01
C VAL A 186 -6.17 -13.65 -10.29
N GLY A 187 -7.35 -13.21 -9.84
CA GLY A 187 -7.81 -11.83 -9.97
C GLY A 187 -6.84 -10.83 -9.34
N VAL A 188 -6.35 -11.10 -8.13
CA VAL A 188 -5.34 -10.27 -7.45
C VAL A 188 -4.08 -10.18 -8.29
N VAL A 189 -3.52 -11.31 -8.76
CA VAL A 189 -2.31 -11.30 -9.59
C VAL A 189 -2.51 -10.47 -10.86
N VAL A 190 -3.65 -10.60 -11.52
CA VAL A 190 -3.97 -9.87 -12.76
C VAL A 190 -4.11 -8.37 -12.49
N VAL A 191 -4.94 -7.97 -11.52
CA VAL A 191 -5.19 -6.57 -11.19
C VAL A 191 -3.91 -5.90 -10.71
N THR A 192 -3.15 -6.55 -9.84
CA THR A 192 -1.89 -6.03 -9.33
C THR A 192 -0.86 -5.83 -10.44
N ARG A 193 -0.84 -6.68 -11.48
CA ARG A 193 0.02 -6.45 -12.66
C ARG A 193 -0.45 -5.28 -13.51
N LEU A 194 -1.76 -5.16 -13.73
CA LEU A 194 -2.33 -4.08 -14.55
C LEU A 194 -2.19 -2.70 -13.90
N VAL A 195 -2.35 -2.64 -12.57
CA VAL A 195 -2.29 -1.38 -11.80
C VAL A 195 -0.89 -1.14 -11.24
N GLY A 196 -0.02 -2.15 -11.19
CA GLY A 196 1.36 -2.02 -10.70
C GLY A 196 2.19 -0.99 -11.47
N ASP A 197 1.92 -0.81 -12.76
CA ASP A 197 2.56 0.22 -13.58
C ASP A 197 2.08 1.64 -13.23
N LEU A 198 0.90 1.77 -12.62
CA LEU A 198 0.33 3.03 -12.14
C LEU A 198 0.70 3.34 -10.68
N LEU A 199 0.85 2.31 -9.84
CA LEU A 199 1.16 2.41 -8.41
C LEU A 199 2.66 2.20 -8.16
N TYR A 200 3.47 3.24 -8.40
CA TYR A 200 4.89 3.22 -8.04
C TYR A 200 5.07 3.06 -6.52
N GLY A 201 5.73 1.97 -6.12
CA GLY A 201 6.24 1.79 -4.75
C GLY A 201 5.33 1.13 -3.72
N VAL A 202 4.14 0.66 -4.11
CA VAL A 202 3.32 -0.20 -3.24
C VAL A 202 3.73 -1.64 -3.46
N ALA A 203 4.05 -2.36 -2.37
CA ALA A 203 4.33 -3.78 -2.46
C ALA A 203 3.09 -4.50 -3.04
N PRO A 204 3.20 -5.19 -4.19
CA PRO A 204 2.05 -5.77 -4.89
C PRO A 204 1.30 -6.84 -4.08
N PHE A 205 1.95 -7.41 -3.09
CA PHE A 205 1.44 -8.47 -2.23
C PHE A 205 1.72 -8.15 -0.77
N ASP A 206 0.68 -7.72 -0.05
CA ASP A 206 0.71 -7.70 1.41
C ASP A 206 0.05 -8.99 1.95
N PRO A 207 0.84 -9.94 2.50
CA PRO A 207 0.32 -11.20 3.01
C PRO A 207 -0.62 -11.02 4.20
N VAL A 208 -0.47 -9.93 4.97
CA VAL A 208 -1.34 -9.67 6.13
C VAL A 208 -2.74 -9.32 5.65
N THR A 209 -2.87 -8.36 4.73
CA THR A 209 -4.17 -7.96 4.17
C THR A 209 -4.87 -9.14 3.50
N LEU A 210 -4.16 -9.91 2.66
CA LEU A 210 -4.72 -11.10 2.01
C LEU A 210 -5.17 -12.16 3.02
N GLY A 211 -4.34 -12.42 4.05
CA GLY A 211 -4.67 -13.36 5.12
C GLY A 211 -5.93 -12.95 5.88
N VAL A 212 -6.07 -11.68 6.24
CA VAL A 212 -7.26 -11.13 6.93
C VAL A 212 -8.50 -11.24 6.05
N THR A 213 -8.41 -10.91 4.75
CA THR A 213 -9.53 -11.05 3.81
C THR A 213 -9.99 -12.50 3.70
N VAL A 214 -9.07 -13.44 3.49
CA VAL A 214 -9.38 -14.88 3.37
C VAL A 214 -10.00 -15.41 4.66
N ALA A 215 -9.43 -15.07 5.82
CA ALA A 215 -9.96 -15.46 7.12
C ALA A 215 -11.38 -14.93 7.34
N THR A 216 -11.65 -13.68 6.95
CA THR A 216 -12.98 -13.04 7.10
C THR A 216 -14.01 -13.72 6.19
N LEU A 217 -13.67 -14.02 4.94
CA LEU A 217 -14.59 -14.72 4.04
C LEU A 217 -14.85 -16.16 4.49
N LEU A 218 -13.83 -16.86 5.01
CA LEU A 218 -13.99 -18.20 5.58
C LEU A 218 -14.87 -18.21 6.82
N THR A 219 -14.72 -17.24 7.73
CA THR A 219 -15.59 -17.13 8.91
C THR A 219 -17.03 -16.82 8.52
N CYS A 220 -17.26 -15.90 7.58
CA CYS A 220 -18.61 -15.65 7.04
C CYS A 220 -19.23 -16.89 6.39
N ALA A 221 -18.48 -17.61 5.56
CA ALA A 221 -18.94 -18.85 4.94
C ALA A 221 -19.27 -19.93 5.99
N ALA A 222 -18.41 -20.10 7.00
CA ALA A 222 -18.64 -21.05 8.08
C ALA A 222 -19.91 -20.70 8.88
N VAL A 223 -20.13 -19.44 9.22
CA VAL A 223 -21.35 -18.98 9.91
C VAL A 223 -22.59 -19.24 9.05
N ALA A 224 -22.53 -18.92 7.75
CA ALA A 224 -23.63 -19.12 6.80
C ALA A 224 -24.00 -20.59 6.62
N LEU A 225 -23.01 -21.49 6.60
CA LEU A 225 -23.22 -22.94 6.46
C LEU A 225 -23.68 -23.60 7.77
N LEU A 226 -23.18 -23.14 8.92
CA LEU A 226 -23.52 -23.70 10.23
C LEU A 226 -24.92 -23.31 10.72
N ALA A 227 -25.43 -22.13 10.37
CA ALA A 227 -26.76 -21.67 10.76
C ALA A 227 -27.91 -22.61 10.30
N PRO A 228 -28.02 -22.98 9.02
CA PRO A 228 -29.06 -23.90 8.54
C PRO A 228 -28.83 -25.34 8.99
N VAL A 229 -27.58 -25.82 9.11
CA VAL A 229 -27.28 -27.15 9.70
C VAL A 229 -27.76 -27.21 11.16
N ARG A 230 -27.55 -26.16 11.95
CA ARG A 230 -28.07 -26.06 13.32
C ARG A 230 -29.60 -25.96 13.36
N ARG A 231 -30.23 -25.29 12.41
CA ARG A 231 -31.70 -25.27 12.28
C ARG A 231 -32.25 -26.66 11.94
N ALA A 232 -31.74 -27.30 10.89
CA ALA A 232 -32.17 -28.62 10.45
C ALA A 232 -31.95 -29.74 11.49
N THR A 233 -30.97 -29.59 12.38
CA THR A 233 -30.72 -30.54 13.48
C THR A 233 -31.55 -30.26 14.73
N ARG A 234 -32.13 -29.07 14.89
CA ARG A 234 -33.01 -28.69 16.00
C ARG A 234 -34.50 -28.79 15.68
N VAL A 235 -34.88 -28.78 14.40
CA VAL A 235 -36.28 -29.00 14.00
C VAL A 235 -36.63 -30.48 14.23
N ASP A 236 -37.65 -30.70 15.05
CA ASP A 236 -38.15 -32.01 15.43
C ASP A 236 -38.69 -32.75 14.18
N PRO A 237 -38.32 -34.01 13.92
CA PRO A 237 -38.72 -34.74 12.71
C PRO A 237 -40.24 -34.84 12.49
N ILE A 238 -41.04 -34.60 13.53
CA ILE A 238 -42.50 -34.71 13.53
C ILE A 238 -43.21 -33.54 12.83
N THR A 239 -42.59 -32.37 12.71
CA THR A 239 -43.22 -31.21 12.03
C THR A 239 -43.06 -31.21 10.52
N VAL A 240 -42.21 -32.07 9.94
CA VAL A 240 -41.94 -32.12 8.49
C VAL A 240 -42.95 -33.01 7.74
N LEU A 241 -43.81 -33.76 8.46
CA LEU A 241 -44.80 -34.69 7.89
C LEU A 241 -46.25 -34.16 7.85
N ARG A 242 -46.48 -32.86 8.09
CA ARG A 242 -47.79 -32.20 7.90
C ARG A 242 -47.76 -31.18 6.77
#